data_AF-A0A0R0KYK8-F1
#
_entry.id   AF-A0A0R0KYK8-F1
#
_cell.length_a   1.000
_cell.length_b   1.000
_cell.length_c   1.000
_cell.angle_alpha   90.00
_cell.angle_beta   90.00
_cell.angle_gamma   90.00
#
_symmetry.space_group_name_H-M   'P 1'
#
loop_
_entity.id
_entity.type
_entity.pdbx_description
1 polymer ?
#
loop_
_entity_poly.entity_id
_entity_poly.type
_entity_poly.pdbx_seq_one_letter_code
_entity_poly.pdbx_strand_id
1 'polypeptide(L)'
;MTPYKNFLTRGVLPPNKDEVRCLKRKANYYVILDGELLKKELITPLLKCLNSQQADYVMRELHEGIYGLNIGGIHMETPHL
;
A
#
# COMPACT_ATOMS: atom_id res chain seq x y z
N MET A 1 2.10 5.23 -24.06
CA MET A 1 1.90 5.12 -22.59
C MET A 1 0.77 4.15 -22.31
N THR A 2 0.89 3.24 -21.34
CA THR A 2 -0.19 2.29 -21.01
C THR A 2 -1.35 3.00 -20.30
N PRO A 3 -2.59 2.49 -20.39
CA PRO A 3 -3.73 3.06 -19.65
C PRO A 3 -3.50 3.06 -18.13
N TYR A 4 -2.80 2.05 -17.59
CA TYR A 4 -2.42 2.00 -16.17
C TYR A 4 -1.46 3.13 -15.79
N LYS A 5 -0.40 3.36 -16.58
CA LYS A 5 0.55 4.45 -16.31
C LYS A 5 -0.13 5.81 -16.40
N ASN A 6 -1.00 6.04 -17.40
CA ASN A 6 -1.77 7.29 -17.51
C ASN A 6 -2.71 7.50 -16.31
N PHE A 7 -3.39 6.45 -15.87
CA PHE A 7 -4.28 6.51 -14.72
C PHE A 7 -3.51 6.80 -13.42
N LEU A 8 -2.41 6.09 -13.19
CA LEU A 8 -1.60 6.23 -11.98
C LEU A 8 -0.82 7.55 -11.92
N THR A 9 -0.40 8.13 -13.06
CA THR A 9 0.38 9.37 -13.10
C THR A 9 -0.46 10.63 -13.31
N ARG A 10 -1.57 10.55 -14.07
CA ARG A 10 -2.37 11.71 -14.50
C ARG A 10 -3.86 11.61 -14.14
N GLY A 11 -4.29 10.51 -13.54
CA GLY A 11 -5.71 10.28 -13.22
C GLY A 11 -6.63 10.10 -14.45
N VAL A 12 -6.06 9.88 -15.64
CA VAL A 12 -6.84 9.77 -16.88
C VAL A 12 -7.63 8.47 -16.90
N LEU A 13 -8.92 8.57 -17.18
CA LEU A 13 -9.86 7.46 -17.22
C LEU A 13 -10.37 7.20 -18.65
N PRO A 14 -10.63 5.93 -19.03
CA PRO A 14 -11.32 5.60 -20.26
C PRO A 14 -12.74 6.21 -20.30
N PRO A 15 -13.31 6.47 -21.49
CA PRO A 15 -14.67 6.98 -21.62
C PRO A 15 -15.73 5.94 -21.21
N ASN A 16 -15.41 4.65 -21.37
CA ASN A 16 -16.31 3.56 -21.07
C ASN A 16 -16.32 3.24 -19.56
N LYS A 17 -17.51 3.29 -18.93
CA LYS A 17 -17.69 3.02 -17.49
C LYS A 17 -17.22 1.62 -17.07
N ASP A 18 -17.39 0.61 -17.92
CA ASP A 18 -16.95 -0.75 -17.60
C ASP A 18 -15.43 -0.87 -17.63
N GLU A 19 -14.77 -0.18 -18.56
CA GLU A 19 -13.31 -0.08 -18.63
C GLU A 19 -12.75 0.69 -17.44
N VAL A 20 -13.40 1.79 -17.00
CA VAL A 20 -13.03 2.51 -15.78
C VAL A 20 -13.06 1.59 -14.56
N ARG A 21 -14.14 0.82 -14.40
CA ARG A 21 -14.27 -0.14 -13.28
C ARG A 21 -13.19 -1.21 -13.33
N CYS A 22 -12.92 -1.77 -14.51
CA CYS A 22 -11.88 -2.76 -14.72
C CYS A 22 -10.48 -2.19 -14.42
N LEU A 23 -10.20 -0.99 -14.92
CA LEU A 23 -8.94 -0.28 -14.74
C LEU A 23 -8.68 0.01 -13.27
N LYS A 24 -9.65 0.56 -12.53
CA LYS A 24 -9.50 0.84 -11.09
C LYS A 24 -9.19 -0.44 -10.29
N ARG A 25 -9.87 -1.55 -10.58
CA ARG A 25 -9.62 -2.84 -9.92
C ARG A 25 -8.22 -3.36 -10.23
N LYS A 26 -7.79 -3.28 -11.50
CA LYS A 26 -6.50 -3.81 -11.93
C LYS A 26 -5.32 -2.91 -11.58
N ALA A 27 -5.53 -1.60 -11.49
CA ALA A 27 -4.48 -0.63 -11.18
C ALA A 27 -3.84 -0.86 -9.81
N ASN A 28 -4.56 -1.43 -8.84
CA ASN A 28 -4.01 -1.79 -7.53
C ASN A 28 -2.87 -2.83 -7.60
N TYR A 29 -2.77 -3.59 -8.70
CA TYR A 29 -1.65 -4.52 -8.93
C TYR A 29 -0.41 -3.85 -9.51
N TYR A 30 -0.41 -2.54 -9.68
CA TYR A 30 0.71 -1.81 -10.27
C TYR A 30 1.09 -0.60 -9.42
N VAL A 31 2.37 -0.27 -9.45
CA VAL A 31 2.94 0.93 -8.83
C VAL A 31 3.86 1.63 -9.83
N ILE A 32 4.04 2.94 -9.68
CA ILE A 32 5.06 3.68 -10.41
C ILE A 32 6.27 3.85 -9.50
N LEU A 33 7.43 3.32 -9.90
CA LEU A 33 8.71 3.52 -9.23
C LEU A 33 9.71 4.03 -10.26
N ASP A 34 10.40 5.13 -9.96
CA ASP A 34 11.35 5.80 -10.86
C ASP A 34 10.79 6.02 -12.29
N GLY A 35 9.51 6.38 -12.38
CA GLY A 35 8.82 6.58 -13.66
C GLY A 35 8.46 5.30 -14.42
N GLU A 36 8.87 4.13 -13.96
CA GLU A 36 8.53 2.83 -14.55
C GLU A 36 7.29 2.22 -13.90
N LEU A 37 6.50 1.52 -14.72
CA LEU A 37 5.32 0.80 -14.25
C LEU A 37 5.72 -0.61 -13.82
N LEU A 38 5.73 -0.86 -12.51
CA LEU A 38 6.05 -2.16 -11.94
C LEU A 38 4.79 -2.86 -11.45
N LYS A 39 4.76 -4.18 -11.57
CA LYS A 39 3.70 -4.99 -10.98
C LYS A 39 3.99 -5.17 -9.49
N LYS A 40 3.02 -4.83 -8.64
CA LYS A 40 3.07 -5.12 -7.22
C LYS A 40 3.01 -6.64 -7.03
N GLU A 41 3.97 -7.18 -6.31
CA GLU A 41 3.90 -8.56 -5.87
C GLU A 41 2.77 -8.70 -4.83
N LEU A 42 1.86 -9.65 -5.06
CA LEU A 42 0.81 -9.95 -4.10
C LEU A 42 1.39 -10.93 -3.07
N ILE A 43 1.86 -10.40 -1.95
CA ILE A 43 2.19 -11.24 -0.80
C ILE A 43 0.87 -11.67 -0.16
N THR A 44 0.57 -12.97 -0.24
CA THR A 44 -0.53 -13.55 0.53
C THR A 44 0.07 -14.13 1.80
N PRO A 45 -0.13 -13.52 2.98
CA PRO A 45 0.40 -14.07 4.22
C PRO A 45 -0.25 -15.43 4.49
N LEU A 46 0.52 -16.36 5.07
CA LEU A 46 -0.04 -17.59 5.62
C LEU A 46 -1.00 -17.22 6.75
N LEU A 47 -2.25 -17.70 6.66
CA LEU A 47 -3.27 -17.43 7.65
C LEU A 47 -3.20 -18.48 8.77
N LYS A 48 -3.32 -18.03 10.02
CA LYS A 48 -3.45 -18.89 11.20
C LYS A 48 -4.76 -18.56 11.91
N CYS A 49 -5.53 -19.58 12.28
CA CYS A 49 -6.70 -19.39 13.14
C CYS A 49 -6.25 -19.03 14.57
N LEU A 50 -6.85 -17.99 15.13
CA LEU A 50 -6.56 -17.49 16.47
C LEU A 50 -7.80 -17.66 17.36
N ASN A 51 -7.60 -17.98 18.64
CA ASN A 51 -8.67 -17.85 19.63
C ASN A 51 -8.88 -16.37 20.01
N SER A 52 -9.94 -16.07 20.76
CA SER A 52 -10.28 -14.68 21.14
C SER A 52 -9.14 -13.94 21.82
N GLN A 53 -8.48 -14.56 22.80
CA GLN A 53 -7.36 -13.96 23.53
C GLN A 53 -6.17 -13.65 22.61
N GLN A 54 -5.84 -14.56 21.68
CA GLN A 54 -4.79 -14.35 20.69
C GLN A 54 -5.14 -13.24 19.70
N ALA A 55 -6.38 -13.18 19.24
CA ALA A 55 -6.85 -12.12 18.35
C ALA A 55 -6.78 -10.75 19.03
N ASP A 56 -7.24 -10.64 20.28
CA ASP A 56 -7.17 -9.40 21.06
C ASP A 56 -5.73 -8.93 21.28
N TYR A 57 -4.80 -9.87 21.51
CA TYR A 57 -3.37 -9.56 21.63
C TYR A 57 -2.79 -9.00 20.34
N VAL A 58 -2.99 -9.71 19.20
CA VAL A 58 -2.48 -9.27 17.89
C VAL A 58 -3.05 -7.92 17.49
N MET A 59 -4.32 -7.65 17.78
CA MET A 59 -4.95 -6.37 17.47
C MET A 59 -4.35 -5.22 18.30
N ARG A 60 -4.03 -5.46 19.58
CA ARG A 60 -3.33 -4.47 20.42
C ARG A 60 -1.92 -4.20 19.92
N GLU A 61 -1.12 -5.23 19.65
CA GLU A 61 0.25 -5.07 19.14
C GLU A 61 0.27 -4.38 17.77
N LEU A 62 -0.66 -4.74 16.87
CA LEU A 62 -0.79 -4.09 15.57
C LEU A 62 -1.09 -2.60 15.73
N HIS A 63 -2.03 -2.26 16.60
CA HIS A 63 -2.34 -0.87 16.91
C HIS A 63 -1.10 -0.16 17.45
N GLU A 64 -0.49 -0.65 18.54
CA GLU A 64 0.69 -0.03 19.17
C GLU A 64 1.89 0.08 18.23
N GLY A 65 2.17 -0.94 17.41
CA GLY A 65 3.26 -0.92 16.43
C GLY A 65 3.03 0.07 15.29
N ILE A 66 1.78 0.23 14.83
CA ILE A 66 1.43 1.27 13.84
C ILE A 66 1.63 2.67 14.45
N TYR A 67 1.18 2.90 15.69
CA TYR A 67 1.44 4.17 16.37
C TYR A 67 2.94 4.37 16.66
N GLY A 68 3.67 3.30 16.98
CA GLY A 68 5.11 3.33 17.24
C GLY A 68 5.95 3.71 16.01
N LEU A 69 5.65 3.13 14.85
CA LEU A 69 6.28 3.53 13.58
C LEU A 69 5.92 4.96 13.17
N ASN A 70 4.72 5.41 13.51
CA ASN A 70 4.27 6.77 13.19
C ASN A 70 4.90 7.83 14.12
N ILE A 71 5.35 7.46 15.32
CA ILE A 71 5.95 8.36 16.31
C ILE A 71 7.49 8.27 16.34
N GLY A 72 8.07 7.13 16.01
CA GLY A 72 9.51 6.89 16.11
C GLY A 72 10.22 6.90 14.77
N GLY A 73 10.85 8.03 14.39
CA GLY A 73 11.99 7.96 13.46
C GLY A 73 12.11 9.01 12.36
N ILE A 74 11.86 10.29 12.64
CA ILE A 74 12.68 11.35 12.01
C ILE A 74 13.16 12.26 13.15
N HIS A 75 14.02 11.72 14.02
CA HIS A 75 14.89 12.57 14.83
C HIS A 75 16.15 12.77 14.00
N MET A 76 16.15 13.83 13.21
CA MET A 76 17.35 14.30 12.52
C MET A 76 18.28 14.85 13.60
N GLU A 77 19.28 14.08 13.98
CA GLU A 77 20.37 14.60 14.81
C GLU A 77 21.14 15.63 13.97
N THR A 78 20.96 16.91 14.29
CA THR A 78 21.80 17.99 13.79
C THR A 78 23.18 17.90 14.44
N PRO A 79 24.28 17.94 13.67
CA PRO A 79 25.62 17.71 14.19
C PRO A 79 26.10 18.97 14.91
N HIS A 80 26.59 18.81 16.13
CA HIS A 80 27.39 19.84 16.80
C HIS A 80 28.80 19.29 17.04
N LEU A 81 29.75 20.14 16.62
CA LEU A 81 31.21 20.02 16.66
C LEU A 81 31.77 19.51 18.00
#